data_AF-A0A222G7C5-F1
#
_entry.id   AF-A0A222G7C5-F1
#
_cell.length_a   1.000
_cell.length_b   1.000
_cell.length_c   1.000
_cell.angle_alpha   90.00
_cell.angle_beta   90.00
_cell.angle_gamma   90.00
#
_symmetry.space_group_name_H-M   'P 1'
#
loop_
_entity.id
_entity.type
_entity.pdbx_description
1 polymer ?
#
loop_
_entity_poly.entity_id
_entity_poly.type
_entity_poly.pdbx_seq_one_letter_code
_entity_poly.pdbx_strand_id
1 'polypeptide(L)'
;MPAQAKFIKVHHDFMGHTPSAMNFMLGKALIIAEKTGIDNEFYAAIFKYLQTDRATITNEKDIRHVFVLSGGDVDKFDQDMKCFSVIAQAKEEKKIPDELSQKTTYQHANYMVVNGKHLIDSKSLDRNNFLHSIRNWSLIYPLSLFHSSLFQIHVIVTYRSS
;
A
#
# COMPACT_ATOMS: atom_id res chain seq x y z
N MET A 1 -16.93 11.89 -4.81
CA MET A 1 -15.76 11.39 -5.55
C MET A 1 -16.18 11.17 -6.98
N PRO A 2 -15.32 11.44 -7.98
CA PRO A 2 -15.66 11.12 -9.36
C PRO A 2 -15.93 9.62 -9.45
N ALA A 3 -16.98 9.24 -10.19
CA ALA A 3 -17.46 7.86 -10.28
C ALA A 3 -16.40 6.87 -10.85
N GLN A 4 -15.28 7.38 -11.37
CA GLN A 4 -14.23 6.62 -12.05
C GLN A 4 -12.85 6.72 -11.35
N ALA A 5 -12.79 7.26 -10.13
CA ALA A 5 -11.53 7.35 -9.39
C ALA A 5 -10.98 5.97 -9.06
N LYS A 6 -9.74 5.67 -9.47
CA LYS A 6 -9.05 4.43 -9.10
C LYS A 6 -8.26 4.63 -7.81
N PHE A 7 -8.57 3.85 -6.80
CA PHE A 7 -7.75 3.74 -5.60
C PHE A 7 -6.71 2.65 -5.82
N ILE A 8 -5.44 3.00 -5.60
CA ILE A 8 -4.31 2.09 -5.63
C ILE A 8 -3.72 2.12 -4.24
N LYS A 9 -3.76 0.98 -3.55
CA LYS A 9 -3.08 0.85 -2.26
C LYS A 9 -1.66 0.41 -2.55
N VAL A 10 -0.68 1.15 -2.04
CA VAL A 10 0.73 0.88 -2.27
C VAL A 10 1.41 0.64 -0.93
N HIS A 11 2.20 -0.43 -0.86
CA HIS A 11 3.11 -0.62 0.25
C HIS A 11 4.34 0.26 0.06
N HIS A 12 4.68 1.03 1.08
CA HIS A 12 5.90 1.83 1.08
C HIS A 12 6.95 1.17 1.97
N ASP A 13 8.18 1.11 1.45
CA ASP A 13 9.35 0.46 2.05
C ASP A 13 9.90 1.26 3.25
N PHE A 14 9.06 1.54 4.25
CA PHE A 14 9.45 2.24 5.48
C PHE A 14 9.17 1.36 6.68
N MET A 15 9.92 0.27 6.72
CA MET A 15 10.26 -0.43 7.95
C MET A 15 11.75 -0.20 8.16
N GLY A 16 12.13 0.81 8.95
CA GLY A 16 13.52 1.25 9.09
C GLY A 16 14.51 0.17 9.56
N HIS A 17 14.01 -0.96 10.07
CA HIS A 17 14.79 -2.12 10.51
C HIS A 17 14.66 -3.35 9.59
N THR A 18 13.82 -3.30 8.56
CA THR A 18 13.59 -4.41 7.64
C THR A 18 14.34 -4.18 6.33
N PRO A 19 15.14 -5.15 5.84
CA PRO A 19 15.86 -5.00 4.58
C PRO A 19 14.94 -4.64 3.40
N SER A 20 15.43 -3.82 2.47
CA SER A 20 14.71 -3.41 1.24
C SER A 20 14.18 -4.62 0.45
N ALA A 21 14.94 -5.72 0.39
CA ALA A 21 14.51 -6.96 -0.24
C ALA A 21 13.26 -7.58 0.41
N MET A 22 13.12 -7.44 1.73
CA MET A 22 12.00 -8.00 2.49
C MET A 22 10.75 -7.13 2.40
N ASN A 23 10.92 -5.80 2.36
CA ASN A 23 9.79 -4.90 2.04
C ASN A 23 9.29 -5.13 0.61
N PHE A 24 10.19 -5.30 -0.36
CA PHE A 24 9.82 -5.64 -1.74
C PHE A 24 9.07 -6.98 -1.83
N MET A 25 9.51 -7.97 -1.04
CA MET A 25 8.84 -9.26 -0.94
C MET A 25 7.43 -9.13 -0.38
N LEU A 26 7.25 -8.33 0.67
CA LEU A 26 5.95 -8.02 1.23
C LEU A 26 5.06 -7.29 0.21
N GLY A 27 5.58 -6.31 -0.53
CA GLY A 27 4.87 -5.63 -1.61
C GLY A 27 4.32 -6.60 -2.65
N LYS A 28 5.13 -7.57 -3.11
CA LYS A 28 4.67 -8.63 -4.01
C LYS A 28 3.54 -9.47 -3.39
N ALA A 29 3.67 -9.86 -2.13
CA ALA A 29 2.65 -10.69 -1.47
C ALA A 29 1.30 -9.96 -1.33
N LEU A 30 1.32 -8.65 -1.08
CA LEU A 30 0.10 -7.83 -1.05
C LEU A 30 -0.58 -7.80 -2.43
N ILE A 31 0.18 -7.62 -3.51
CA ILE A 31 -0.33 -7.70 -4.89
C ILE A 31 -0.94 -9.08 -5.19
N ILE A 32 -0.31 -10.15 -4.71
CA ILE A 32 -0.84 -11.52 -4.90
C ILE A 32 -2.15 -11.69 -4.14
N ALA A 33 -2.26 -11.16 -2.92
CA ALA A 33 -3.50 -11.20 -2.15
C ALA A 33 -4.64 -10.46 -2.85
N GLU A 34 -4.38 -9.31 -3.45
CA GLU A 34 -5.36 -8.59 -4.28
C GLU A 34 -5.79 -9.41 -5.51
N LYS A 35 -4.83 -10.02 -6.21
CA LYS A 35 -5.11 -10.87 -7.38
C LYS A 35 -5.91 -12.13 -7.05
N THR A 36 -5.80 -12.63 -5.82
CA THR A 36 -6.47 -13.85 -5.36
C THR A 36 -7.74 -13.56 -4.56
N GLY A 37 -8.05 -12.28 -4.30
CA GLY A 37 -9.26 -11.85 -3.62
C GLY A 37 -9.29 -12.10 -2.11
N ILE A 38 -8.12 -12.28 -1.49
CA ILE A 38 -7.97 -12.49 -0.03
C ILE A 38 -7.30 -11.29 0.66
N ASP A 39 -7.24 -10.15 -0.04
CA ASP A 39 -6.52 -8.96 0.39
C ASP A 39 -7.01 -8.44 1.75
N ASN A 40 -8.32 -8.47 2.01
CA ASN A 40 -8.86 -8.02 3.30
C ASN A 40 -8.32 -8.85 4.48
N GLU A 41 -8.39 -10.18 4.37
CA GLU A 41 -7.94 -11.14 5.37
C GLU A 41 -6.42 -11.05 5.53
N PHE A 42 -5.69 -11.03 4.42
CA PHE A 42 -4.24 -10.97 4.42
C PHE A 42 -3.71 -9.63 4.99
N TYR A 43 -4.34 -8.50 4.64
CA TYR A 43 -4.00 -7.19 5.20
C TYR A 43 -4.25 -7.15 6.71
N ALA A 44 -5.36 -7.69 7.19
CA ALA A 44 -5.64 -7.76 8.62
C ALA A 44 -4.62 -8.66 9.35
N ALA A 45 -4.31 -9.83 8.78
CA ALA A 45 -3.40 -10.80 9.37
C ALA A 45 -1.97 -10.27 9.42
N ILE A 46 -1.46 -9.67 8.33
CA ILE A 46 -0.10 -9.13 8.30
C ILE A 46 0.03 -7.89 9.18
N PHE A 47 -1.01 -7.06 9.27
CA PHE A 47 -1.05 -5.94 10.21
C PHE A 47 -0.99 -6.45 11.64
N LYS A 48 -1.82 -7.44 12.00
CA LYS A 48 -1.80 -8.05 13.33
C LYS A 48 -0.41 -8.63 13.64
N TYR A 49 0.18 -9.38 12.71
CA TYR A 49 1.51 -9.99 12.87
C TYR A 49 2.59 -8.94 13.18
N LEU A 50 2.65 -7.87 12.39
CA LEU A 50 3.68 -6.82 12.54
C LEU A 50 3.41 -5.85 13.69
N GLN A 51 2.13 -5.47 13.90
CA GLN A 51 1.75 -4.38 14.81
C GLN A 51 1.26 -4.88 16.15
N THR A 52 0.36 -5.86 16.18
CA THR A 52 -0.23 -6.34 17.43
C THR A 52 0.66 -7.36 18.11
N ASP A 53 1.11 -8.36 17.35
CA ASP A 53 1.90 -9.48 17.87
C ASP A 53 3.39 -9.09 18.01
N ARG A 54 3.78 -7.93 17.47
CA ARG A 54 5.16 -7.43 17.45
C ARG A 54 6.15 -8.45 16.86
N ALA A 55 5.67 -9.30 15.94
CA ALA A 55 6.49 -10.28 15.26
C ALA A 55 7.27 -9.64 14.11
N THR A 56 8.40 -10.24 13.78
CA THR A 56 9.27 -9.77 12.70
C THR A 56 9.12 -10.68 11.50
N ILE A 57 9.02 -10.09 10.31
CA ILE A 57 9.18 -10.83 9.06
C ILE A 57 10.67 -10.97 8.79
N THR A 58 11.17 -12.19 8.86
CA THR A 58 12.60 -12.49 8.67
C THR A 58 12.88 -13.05 7.28
N ASN A 59 11.90 -13.74 6.68
CA ASN A 59 12.05 -14.42 5.42
C ASN A 59 10.70 -14.66 4.71
N GLU A 60 10.74 -15.18 3.48
CA GLU A 60 9.55 -15.43 2.65
C GLU A 60 8.56 -16.41 3.29
N LYS A 61 9.05 -17.38 4.06
CA LYS A 61 8.21 -18.38 4.72
C LYS A 61 7.25 -17.75 5.71
N ASP A 62 7.66 -16.67 6.39
CA ASP A 62 6.83 -15.97 7.35
C ASP A 62 5.63 -15.32 6.63
N ILE A 63 5.90 -14.65 5.51
CA ILE A 63 4.86 -14.02 4.66
C ILE A 63 3.94 -15.07 4.06
N ARG A 64 4.51 -16.15 3.51
CA ARG A 64 3.78 -17.28 2.94
C ARG A 64 2.88 -17.95 3.98
N HIS A 65 3.34 -18.09 5.21
CA HIS A 65 2.54 -18.65 6.31
C HIS A 65 1.32 -17.76 6.57
N VAL A 66 1.52 -16.45 6.74
CA VAL A 66 0.42 -15.51 6.96
C VAL A 66 -0.57 -15.54 5.80
N PHE A 67 -0.08 -15.64 4.56
CA PHE A 67 -0.91 -15.75 3.36
C PHE A 67 -1.82 -16.98 3.39
N VAL A 68 -1.28 -18.15 3.72
CA VAL A 68 -2.04 -19.40 3.83
C VAL A 68 -3.05 -19.34 4.98
N LEU A 69 -2.67 -18.81 6.14
CA LEU A 69 -3.60 -18.61 7.27
C LEU A 69 -4.75 -17.64 6.93
N SER A 70 -4.54 -16.77 5.95
CA SER A 70 -5.55 -15.84 5.44
C SER A 70 -6.47 -16.47 4.39
N GLY A 71 -6.37 -17.78 4.15
CA GLY A 71 -7.18 -18.52 3.18
C GLY A 71 -6.55 -18.64 1.78
N GLY A 72 -5.29 -18.23 1.63
CA GLY A 72 -4.59 -18.26 0.35
C GLY A 72 -4.10 -19.65 -0.06
N ASP A 73 -4.15 -19.92 -1.37
CA ASP A 73 -3.56 -21.12 -1.96
C ASP A 73 -2.04 -21.00 -2.04
N VAL A 74 -1.38 -22.04 -1.54
CA VAL A 74 0.05 -22.04 -1.33
C VAL A 74 0.85 -22.18 -2.64
N ASP A 75 0.35 -23.01 -3.56
CA ASP A 75 1.01 -23.24 -4.84
C ASP A 75 0.86 -22.00 -5.73
N LYS A 76 -0.31 -21.34 -5.65
CA LYS A 76 -0.59 -20.08 -6.31
C LYS A 76 0.33 -18.97 -5.82
N PHE A 77 0.56 -18.89 -4.50
CA PHE A 77 1.52 -17.93 -3.92
C PHE A 77 2.93 -18.16 -4.47
N ASP A 78 3.44 -19.39 -4.40
CA ASP A 78 4.80 -19.74 -4.82
C ASP A 78 5.03 -19.50 -6.32
N GLN A 79 4.00 -19.73 -7.13
CA GLN A 79 4.00 -19.43 -8.55
C GLN A 79 4.02 -17.90 -8.79
N ASP A 80 3.07 -17.17 -8.20
CA ASP A 80 2.89 -15.75 -8.48
C ASP A 80 4.03 -14.89 -7.91
N MET A 81 4.71 -15.34 -6.85
CA MET A 81 5.91 -14.69 -6.31
C MET A 81 7.07 -14.62 -7.29
N LYS A 82 7.09 -15.52 -8.29
CA LYS A 82 8.08 -15.59 -9.37
C LYS A 82 7.56 -14.98 -10.68
N CYS A 83 6.28 -14.66 -10.77
CA CYS A 83 5.69 -14.12 -11.99
C CYS A 83 6.22 -12.73 -12.32
N PHE A 84 6.64 -12.55 -13.58
CA PHE A 84 7.14 -11.28 -14.09
C PHE A 84 6.14 -10.13 -13.89
N SER A 85 4.84 -10.37 -14.09
CA SER A 85 3.81 -9.33 -13.94
C SER A 85 3.70 -8.82 -12.51
N VAL A 86 3.79 -9.69 -11.50
CA VAL A 86 3.79 -9.31 -10.08
C VAL A 86 5.07 -8.53 -9.74
N ILE A 87 6.22 -8.99 -10.22
CA ILE A 87 7.52 -8.32 -9.99
C ILE A 87 7.53 -6.93 -10.64
N ALA A 88 7.02 -6.80 -11.87
CA ALA A 88 6.95 -5.53 -12.58
C ALA A 88 6.01 -4.55 -11.88
N GLN A 89 4.83 -5.00 -11.46
CA GLN A 89 3.87 -4.20 -10.70
C GLN A 89 4.47 -3.72 -9.38
N ALA A 90 5.08 -4.61 -8.59
CA ALA A 90 5.73 -4.23 -7.33
C ALA A 90 6.84 -3.18 -7.53
N LYS A 91 7.62 -3.28 -8.62
CA LYS A 91 8.62 -2.27 -8.97
C LYS A 91 8.00 -0.94 -9.35
N GLU A 92 6.87 -0.95 -10.05
CA GLU A 92 6.15 0.26 -10.42
C GLU A 92 5.54 0.95 -9.21
N GLU A 93 4.85 0.19 -8.35
CA GLU A 93 4.24 0.68 -7.12
C GLU A 93 5.30 1.27 -6.16
N LYS A 94 6.52 0.73 -6.14
CA LYS A 94 7.63 1.25 -5.33
C LYS A 94 8.16 2.63 -5.78
N LYS A 95 8.00 3.02 -7.04
CA LYS A 95 8.60 4.26 -7.57
C LYS A 95 8.09 5.51 -6.86
N ILE A 96 6.77 5.61 -6.66
CA ILE A 96 6.14 6.81 -6.08
C ILE A 96 6.57 7.01 -4.61
N PRO A 97 6.45 6.00 -3.73
CA PRO A 97 7.14 5.93 -2.44
C PRO A 97 8.61 6.40 -2.45
N ASP A 98 9.43 5.85 -3.34
CA ASP A 98 10.88 6.13 -3.40
C ASP A 98 11.18 7.56 -3.87
N GLU A 99 10.42 8.08 -4.82
CA GLU A 99 10.57 9.46 -5.28
C GLU A 99 10.13 10.47 -4.20
N LEU A 100 9.08 10.15 -3.44
CA LEU A 100 8.57 11.04 -2.39
C LEU A 100 9.48 11.04 -1.16
N SER A 101 10.07 9.91 -0.79
CA SER A 101 11.04 9.83 0.30
C SER A 101 12.32 10.63 0.00
N GLN A 102 12.70 10.77 -1.27
CA GLN A 102 13.83 11.59 -1.71
C GLN A 102 13.50 13.09 -1.77
N LYS A 103 12.29 13.44 -2.21
CA LYS A 103 11.89 14.85 -2.43
C LYS A 103 11.41 15.55 -1.16
N THR A 104 11.12 14.81 -0.10
CA THR A 104 10.42 15.35 1.07
C THR A 104 11.01 14.87 2.38
N THR A 105 10.79 15.62 3.45
CA THR A 105 11.11 15.19 4.83
C THR A 105 10.08 14.20 5.39
N TYR A 106 9.13 13.70 4.58
CA TYR A 106 8.04 12.84 5.04
C TYR A 106 8.56 11.42 5.32
N GLN A 107 8.97 11.22 6.57
CA GLN A 107 9.41 9.94 7.14
C GLN A 107 8.25 9.20 7.84
N HIS A 108 7.01 9.37 7.37
CA HIS A 108 5.82 8.89 8.10
C HIS A 108 4.89 8.06 7.22
N ALA A 109 4.23 7.10 7.89
CA ALA A 109 3.66 5.89 7.33
C ALA A 109 2.27 5.98 6.65
N ASN A 110 1.63 7.14 6.63
CA ASN A 110 0.21 7.26 6.28
C ASN A 110 -0.05 8.56 5.53
N TYR A 111 0.15 8.55 4.21
CA TYR A 111 -0.14 9.70 3.35
C TYR A 111 -0.81 9.24 2.06
N MET A 112 -1.64 10.12 1.52
CA MET A 112 -2.36 9.86 0.27
C MET A 112 -1.80 10.77 -0.80
N VAL A 113 -1.50 10.20 -1.97
CA VAL A 113 -0.98 10.95 -3.12
C VAL A 113 -2.04 10.97 -4.20
N VAL A 114 -2.45 12.16 -4.62
CA VAL A 114 -3.41 12.33 -5.71
C VAL A 114 -2.66 12.73 -6.98
N ASN A 115 -2.83 11.93 -8.03
CA ASN A 115 -2.20 12.10 -9.35
C ASN A 115 -0.66 12.25 -9.30
N GLY A 116 0.00 11.63 -8.32
CA GLY A 116 1.47 11.71 -8.15
C GLY A 116 2.01 13.09 -7.78
N LYS A 117 1.16 14.09 -7.56
CA LYS A 117 1.56 15.51 -7.42
C LYS A 117 1.14 16.13 -6.10
N HIS A 118 0.04 15.69 -5.51
CA HIS A 118 -0.49 16.29 -4.30
C HIS A 118 -0.44 15.31 -3.15
N LEU A 119 0.33 15.66 -2.13
CA LEU A 119 0.42 14.91 -0.89
C LEU A 119 -0.66 15.40 0.08
N ILE A 120 -1.47 14.49 0.60
CA ILE A 120 -2.39 14.74 1.69
C ILE A 120 -1.80 14.11 2.94
N ASP A 121 -1.38 14.95 3.89
CA ASP A 121 -0.96 14.50 5.21
C ASP A 121 -2.20 14.06 6.01
N SER A 122 -2.22 12.80 6.43
CA SER A 122 -3.31 12.25 7.23
C SER A 122 -3.50 12.98 8.57
N LYS A 123 -2.46 13.63 9.11
CA LYS A 123 -2.56 14.44 10.34
C LYS A 123 -3.41 15.71 10.16
N SER A 124 -3.55 16.17 8.92
CA SER A 124 -4.38 17.34 8.57
C SER A 124 -5.85 16.98 8.32
N LEU A 125 -6.20 15.69 8.35
CA LEU A 125 -7.57 15.21 8.15
C LEU A 125 -8.30 15.04 9.48
N ASP A 126 -9.59 15.37 9.50
CA ASP A 126 -10.43 15.11 10.66
C ASP A 126 -10.61 13.60 10.82
N ARG A 127 -10.06 13.05 11.91
CA ARG A 127 -10.14 11.61 12.22
C ARG A 127 -11.57 11.13 12.47
N ASN A 128 -12.45 12.01 12.96
CA ASN A 128 -13.84 11.66 13.26
C ASN A 128 -14.72 11.68 12.00
N ASN A 129 -14.21 12.23 10.89
CA ASN A 129 -14.93 12.39 9.63
C ASN A 129 -14.01 12.13 8.42
N PHE A 130 -13.08 11.19 8.56
CA PHE A 130 -11.98 10.97 7.61
C PHE A 130 -12.45 10.82 6.16
N LEU A 131 -13.50 10.02 5.93
CA LEU A 131 -14.11 9.84 4.61
C LEU A 131 -14.71 11.14 4.06
N HIS A 132 -15.30 11.96 4.92
CA HIS A 132 -15.87 13.25 4.53
C HIS A 132 -14.78 14.29 4.27
N SER A 133 -13.69 14.31 5.06
CA SER A 133 -12.52 15.17 4.84
C SER A 133 -11.82 14.86 3.51
N ILE A 134 -11.64 13.58 3.18
CA ILE A 134 -11.09 13.16 1.88
C ILE A 134 -12.04 13.57 0.74
N ARG A 135 -13.36 13.38 0.92
CA ARG A 135 -14.36 13.77 -0.07
C ARG A 135 -14.40 15.28 -0.31
N ASN A 136 -14.34 16.09 0.74
CA ASN A 136 -14.33 17.56 0.63
C ASN A 136 -13.02 18.08 0.04
N TRP A 137 -11.89 17.48 0.37
CA TRP A 137 -10.61 17.84 -0.26
C TRP A 137 -10.63 17.60 -1.77
N SER A 138 -11.27 16.51 -2.22
CA SER A 138 -11.48 16.23 -3.66
C SER A 138 -12.41 17.22 -4.37
N LEU A 139 -13.15 18.06 -3.64
CA LEU A 139 -14.07 19.08 -4.16
C LEU A 139 -13.47 20.50 -4.18
N ILE A 140 -12.45 20.78 -3.34
CA ILE A 140 -11.85 22.12 -3.16
C ILE A 140 -10.80 22.44 -4.25
N TYR A 141 -10.09 21.44 -4.77
CA TYR A 141 -9.29 21.60 -5.99
C TYR A 141 -10.20 21.38 -7.19
N PRO A 142 -10.36 22.36 -8.10
CA PRO A 142 -11.42 22.31 -9.08
C PRO A 142 -11.24 21.10 -10.00
N LEU A 143 -12.22 20.19 -9.93
CA LEU A 143 -12.43 19.06 -10.83
C LEU A 143 -12.49 19.48 -12.32
N SER A 144 -12.53 20.77 -12.63
CA SER A 144 -12.53 21.30 -14.00
C SER A 144 -11.20 21.16 -14.74
N LEU A 145 -10.10 20.80 -14.06
CA LEU A 145 -8.78 20.57 -14.69
C LEU A 145 -8.52 19.10 -15.09
N PHE A 146 -9.42 18.16 -14.79
CA PHE A 146 -9.12 16.72 -14.90
C PHE A 146 -10.19 15.99 -15.72
N HIS A 147 -10.10 16.12 -17.05
CA HIS A 147 -10.99 15.49 -18.03
C HIS A 147 -10.47 14.15 -18.59
N SER A 148 -9.74 13.36 -17.83
CA SER A 148 -9.15 12.12 -18.35
C SER A 148 -9.24 10.95 -17.37
N SER A 149 -9.40 9.77 -17.94
CA SER A 149 -9.50 8.41 -17.38
C SER A 149 -8.31 7.97 -16.51
N LEU A 150 -7.56 8.89 -15.92
CA LEU A 150 -6.28 8.69 -15.25
C LEU A 150 -6.24 9.31 -13.85
N PHE A 151 -7.38 9.40 -13.17
CA PHE A 151 -7.41 9.83 -11.78
C PHE A 151 -7.03 8.67 -10.85
N GLN A 152 -5.81 8.71 -10.32
CA GLN A 152 -5.27 7.70 -9.42
C GLN A 152 -5.02 8.30 -8.04
N ILE A 153 -5.61 7.67 -7.03
CA ILE A 153 -5.34 7.94 -5.62
C ILE A 153 -4.44 6.82 -5.11
N HIS A 154 -3.20 7.16 -4.77
CA HIS A 154 -2.27 6.22 -4.14
C HIS A 154 -2.39 6.37 -2.63
N VAL A 155 -2.91 5.34 -1.96
CA VAL A 155 -2.95 5.26 -0.50
C VAL A 155 -1.71 4.49 -0.07
N ILE A 156 -0.74 5.19 0.50
CA ILE A 156 0.52 4.60 0.90
C ILE A 156 0.41 4.16 2.36
N VAL A 157 0.62 2.86 2.59
CA VAL A 157 0.52 2.25 3.93
C VAL A 157 1.85 1.60 4.31
N THR A 158 2.29 1.88 5.52
CA THR A 158 3.56 1.46 6.11
C THR A 158 3.29 0.80 7.46
N TYR A 159 3.99 -0.31 7.73
CA TYR A 159 3.87 -1.06 8.98
C TYR A 159 5.10 -0.80 9.86
N ARG A 160 5.04 0.18 10.77
CA ARG A 160 6.18 0.47 11.66
C ARG A 160 6.28 -0.56 12.79
N SER A 161 7.30 -1.44 12.82
CA SER A 161 7.58 -2.14 14.09
C SER A 161 8.06 -1.10 15.11
N SER A 162 7.52 -1.17 16.32
CA SER A 162 7.97 -0.31 17.44
C SER A 162 9.12 -0.96 18.17
#